data_AF-A0A7S2BQQ8-F1
#
_entry.id   AF-A0A7S2BQQ8-F1
#
_cell.length_a   1.000
_cell.length_b   1.000
_cell.length_c   1.000
_cell.angle_alpha   90.00
_cell.angle_beta   90.00
_cell.angle_gamma   90.00
#
_symmetry.space_group_name_H-M   'P 1'
#
loop_
_entity.id
_entity.type
_entity.pdbx_description
1 polymer ?
#
loop_
_entity_poly.entity_id
_entity_poly.type
_entity_poly.pdbx_seq_one_letter_code
_entity_poly.pdbx_strand_id
1 'polypeptide(L)'
;ENRSWRIPAGWYALHSGSQMISEERAERVRQVWPEAPAEESIAHGAILGLFFVHSHRSVEECRPGYVWARGPICHIISKAIEFQRPIRCRGGRGLWQLEAWQAAKVQEELRQATLRHFDIKDATG
;
A
#
# COMPACT_ATOMS: atom_id res chain seq x y z
N GLU A 1 3.15 3.79 -4.16
CA GLU A 1 4.10 2.67 -3.93
C GLU A 1 5.34 2.84 -4.81
N ASN A 2 6.56 2.67 -4.30
CA ASN A 2 7.80 2.86 -5.07
C ASN A 2 8.49 1.51 -5.31
N ARG A 3 8.89 1.20 -6.55
CA ARG A 3 9.62 -0.03 -6.90
C ARG A 3 10.65 0.21 -7.99
N SER A 4 11.57 -0.74 -8.17
CA SER A 4 12.50 -0.80 -9.30
C SER A 4 11.90 -1.42 -10.57
N TRP A 5 10.64 -1.87 -10.52
CA TRP A 5 9.94 -2.55 -11.61
C TRP A 5 8.45 -2.18 -11.61
N ARG A 6 7.75 -2.42 -12.73
CA ARG A 6 6.34 -2.02 -12.92
C ARG A 6 5.37 -3.11 -12.47
N ILE A 7 4.52 -2.80 -11.50
CA ILE A 7 3.34 -3.61 -11.14
C ILE A 7 2.21 -3.26 -12.13
N PRO A 8 1.58 -4.20 -12.85
CA PRO A 8 0.49 -3.88 -13.77
C PRO A 8 -0.65 -3.07 -13.10
N ALA A 9 -1.42 -2.32 -13.89
CA ALA A 9 -2.59 -1.63 -13.37
C ALA A 9 -3.65 -2.65 -12.91
N GLY A 10 -4.26 -2.43 -11.75
CA GLY A 10 -5.22 -3.38 -11.17
C GLY A 10 -5.31 -3.34 -9.65
N TRP A 11 -6.15 -4.22 -9.12
CA TRP A 11 -6.32 -4.43 -7.68
C TRP A 11 -5.30 -5.42 -7.13
N TYR A 12 -4.72 -5.07 -5.99
CA TYR A 12 -3.75 -5.89 -5.27
C TYR A 12 -4.06 -5.91 -3.78
N ALA A 13 -3.77 -7.03 -3.12
CA ALA A 13 -3.81 -7.12 -1.67
C ALA A 13 -2.61 -6.40 -1.04
N LEU A 14 -2.87 -5.59 -0.01
CA LEU A 14 -1.85 -4.94 0.80
C LEU A 14 -1.49 -5.85 1.97
N HIS A 15 -0.27 -6.38 1.96
CA HIS A 15 0.28 -7.15 3.06
C HIS A 15 1.31 -6.33 3.83
N SER A 16 1.20 -6.31 5.15
CA SER A 16 2.21 -5.74 6.04
C SER A 16 3.32 -6.77 6.29
N GLY A 17 4.58 -6.33 6.13
CA GLY A 17 5.73 -7.17 6.45
C GLY A 17 5.69 -7.67 7.90
N SER A 18 6.36 -8.79 8.17
CA SER A 18 6.45 -9.37 9.51
C SER A 18 7.41 -8.64 10.44
N GLN A 19 8.20 -7.69 9.90
CA GLN A 19 9.15 -6.88 10.64
C GLN A 19 8.67 -5.43 10.67
N MET A 20 8.98 -4.74 11.76
CA MET A 20 8.81 -3.30 11.89
C MET A 20 9.78 -2.58 10.95
N ILE A 21 9.40 -1.39 10.51
CA ILE A 21 10.33 -0.48 9.84
C ILE A 21 11.44 -0.02 10.80
N SER A 22 12.57 0.42 10.24
CA SER A 22 13.64 1.03 11.04
C SER A 22 13.21 2.37 11.64
N GLU A 23 13.82 2.76 12.75
CA GLU A 23 13.56 4.06 13.40
C GLU A 23 13.76 5.24 12.45
N GLU A 24 14.80 5.21 11.61
CA GLU A 24 15.04 6.21 10.57
C GLU A 24 13.85 6.34 9.60
N ARG A 25 13.23 5.21 9.23
CA ARG A 25 12.08 5.21 8.34
C ARG A 25 10.82 5.67 9.07
N ALA A 26 10.64 5.29 10.33
CA ALA A 26 9.54 5.76 11.17
C ALA A 26 9.60 7.29 11.35
N GLU A 27 10.77 7.85 11.62
CA GLU A 27 10.97 9.29 11.75
C GLU A 27 10.62 10.03 10.46
N ARG A 28 11.05 9.52 9.31
CA ARG A 28 10.66 10.09 8.01
C ARG A 28 9.16 10.06 7.78
N VAL A 29 8.46 9.01 8.23
CA VAL A 29 6.99 8.94 8.14
C VAL A 29 6.36 10.01 9.02
N ARG A 30 6.81 10.16 10.28
CA ARG A 30 6.29 11.18 11.20
C ARG A 30 6.47 12.61 10.68
N GLN A 31 7.58 12.89 9.98
CA GLN A 31 7.82 14.20 9.39
C GLN A 31 6.84 14.56 8.26
N VAL A 32 6.41 13.57 7.47
CA VAL A 32 5.54 13.80 6.29
C VAL A 32 4.06 13.49 6.55
N TRP A 33 3.79 12.69 7.57
CA TRP A 33 2.46 12.32 8.03
C TRP A 33 2.46 12.23 9.57
N PRO A 34 2.36 13.37 10.27
CA PRO A 34 2.43 13.42 11.74
C PRO A 34 1.31 12.61 12.42
N GLU A 35 0.15 12.54 11.77
CA GLU A 35 -1.03 11.78 12.24
C GLU A 35 -1.00 10.30 11.82
N ALA A 36 0.15 9.80 11.34
CA ALA A 36 0.29 8.38 11.02
C ALA A 36 0.08 7.53 12.28
N PRO A 37 -0.65 6.41 12.20
CA PRO A 37 -0.73 5.46 13.30
C PRO A 37 0.66 4.99 13.74
N ALA A 38 0.83 4.73 15.04
CA ALA A 38 2.04 4.11 15.57
C ALA A 38 2.27 2.74 14.90
N GLU A 39 3.52 2.41 14.56
CA GLU A 39 3.85 1.16 13.87
C GLU A 39 3.35 -0.07 14.65
N GLU A 40 3.43 -0.02 15.98
CA GLU A 40 3.00 -1.09 16.88
C GLU A 40 1.49 -1.35 16.84
N SER A 41 0.71 -0.38 16.39
CA SER A 41 -0.74 -0.52 16.20
C SER A 41 -1.09 -1.27 14.91
N ILE A 42 -0.13 -1.43 13.99
CA ILE A 42 -0.34 -2.08 12.70
C ILE A 42 -0.20 -3.59 12.86
N ALA A 43 -1.18 -4.32 12.35
CA ALA A 43 -1.11 -5.78 12.33
C ALA A 43 -0.06 -6.26 11.33
N HIS A 44 1.13 -6.64 11.79
CA HIS A 44 2.22 -7.21 10.97
C HIS A 44 1.97 -8.64 10.48
N GLY A 45 2.50 -9.00 9.32
CA GLY A 45 2.31 -10.35 8.76
C GLY A 45 0.84 -10.63 8.46
N ALA A 46 0.15 -9.65 7.88
CA ALA A 46 -1.28 -9.75 7.59
C ALA A 46 -1.64 -9.00 6.32
N ILE A 47 -2.70 -9.44 5.64
CA ILE A 47 -3.37 -8.63 4.63
C ILE A 47 -4.29 -7.65 5.36
N LEU A 48 -4.12 -6.37 5.09
CA LEU A 48 -4.83 -5.27 5.76
C LEU A 48 -5.90 -4.62 4.88
N GLY A 49 -5.89 -4.93 3.59
CA GLY A 49 -6.77 -4.28 2.65
C GLY A 49 -6.37 -4.54 1.21
N LEU A 50 -6.97 -3.76 0.31
CA LEU A 50 -6.62 -3.73 -1.10
C LEU A 50 -6.21 -2.32 -1.53
N PHE A 51 -5.41 -2.23 -2.57
CA PHE A 51 -5.11 -0.97 -3.25
C PHE A 51 -5.20 -1.16 -4.77
N PHE A 52 -5.57 -0.10 -5.48
CA PHE A 52 -5.64 -0.09 -6.93
C PHE A 52 -4.47 0.69 -7.51
N VAL A 53 -3.61 0.02 -8.26
CA VAL A 53 -2.59 0.66 -9.09
C VAL A 53 -3.27 1.21 -10.33
N HIS A 54 -3.28 2.53 -10.46
CA HIS A 54 -3.87 3.24 -11.60
C HIS A 54 -2.89 3.35 -12.76
N SER A 55 -1.70 3.86 -12.48
CA SER A 55 -0.67 4.15 -13.49
C SER A 55 0.73 4.19 -12.87
N HIS A 56 1.72 4.39 -13.73
CA HIS A 56 3.13 4.51 -13.37
C HIS A 56 3.66 5.87 -13.79
N ARG A 57 4.61 6.35 -13.00
CA ARG A 57 5.40 7.54 -13.28
C ARG A 57 6.86 7.28 -12.93
N SER A 58 7.79 7.96 -13.57
CA SER A 58 9.13 8.14 -12.99
C SER A 58 9.06 9.16 -11.84
N VAL A 59 10.12 9.29 -11.04
CA VAL A 59 10.18 10.30 -9.97
C VAL A 59 10.11 11.70 -10.56
N GLU A 60 10.76 11.91 -11.70
CA GLU A 60 10.85 13.18 -12.41
C GLU A 60 9.50 13.60 -13.00
N GLU A 61 8.62 12.65 -13.29
CA GLU A 61 7.25 12.90 -13.74
C GLU A 61 6.27 13.14 -12.56
N CYS A 62 6.69 12.91 -11.32
CA CYS A 62 5.90 13.27 -10.14
C CYS A 62 6.03 14.77 -9.86
N ARG A 63 5.04 15.35 -9.17
CA ARG A 63 5.10 16.74 -8.70
C ARG A 63 6.43 17.00 -7.96
N PRO A 64 7.18 18.07 -8.29
CA PRO A 64 8.41 18.42 -7.59
C PRO A 64 8.19 18.54 -6.08
N GLY A 65 9.04 17.89 -5.29
CA GLY A 65 8.91 17.86 -3.82
C GLY A 65 7.84 16.93 -3.28
N TYR A 66 7.17 16.12 -4.13
CA TYR A 66 6.22 15.11 -3.64
C TYR A 66 6.94 14.05 -2.80
N VAL A 67 6.77 14.15 -1.48
CA VAL A 67 7.54 13.43 -0.46
C VAL A 67 7.49 11.90 -0.55
N TRP A 68 6.47 11.38 -1.25
CA TRP A 68 6.23 9.96 -1.45
C TRP A 68 6.88 9.40 -2.73
N ALA A 69 7.39 10.23 -3.63
CA ALA A 69 8.10 9.78 -4.84
C ALA A 69 9.60 9.60 -4.55
N ARG A 70 10.10 8.36 -4.56
CA ARG A 70 11.48 8.04 -4.15
C ARG A 70 12.21 6.95 -4.94
N GLY A 71 11.51 6.16 -5.76
CA GLY A 71 12.11 5.07 -6.53
C GLY A 71 11.92 5.29 -8.02
N PRO A 72 12.73 4.67 -8.89
CA PRO A 72 12.71 4.99 -10.32
C PRO A 72 11.32 4.78 -10.97
N ILE A 73 10.44 3.99 -10.33
CA ILE A 73 9.03 3.87 -10.70
C ILE A 73 8.15 4.13 -9.47
N CYS A 74 7.31 5.17 -9.59
CA CYS A 74 6.23 5.51 -8.69
C CYS A 74 4.90 4.95 -9.21
N HIS A 75 4.24 4.13 -8.41
CA HIS A 75 2.92 3.57 -8.70
C HIS A 75 1.87 4.46 -8.06
N ILE A 76 1.01 5.02 -8.90
CA ILE A 76 -0.07 5.92 -8.50
C ILE A 76 -1.23 5.06 -8.00
N ILE A 77 -1.59 5.27 -6.73
CA ILE A 77 -2.69 4.56 -6.08
C ILE A 77 -3.92 5.46 -6.09
N SER A 78 -4.95 5.11 -6.86
CA SER A 78 -6.16 5.94 -6.95
C SER A 78 -7.26 5.50 -5.99
N LYS A 79 -7.17 4.27 -5.47
CA LYS A 79 -8.18 3.68 -4.59
C LYS A 79 -7.54 2.77 -3.56
N ALA A 80 -8.14 2.72 -2.37
CA ALA A 80 -7.82 1.72 -1.37
C ALA A 80 -9.08 1.25 -0.65
N ILE A 81 -9.02 0.03 -0.16
CA ILE A 81 -10.02 -0.60 0.69
C ILE A 81 -9.30 -1.06 1.93
N GLU A 82 -9.77 -0.62 3.09
CA GLU A 82 -9.26 -1.05 4.39
C GLU A 82 -10.17 -2.16 4.94
N PHE A 83 -9.59 -3.26 5.40
CA PHE A 83 -10.35 -4.33 6.04
C PHE A 83 -10.58 -4.03 7.50
N GLN A 84 -11.76 -4.43 8.01
CA GLN A 84 -12.06 -4.26 9.44
C GLN A 84 -11.21 -5.22 10.27
N ARG A 85 -10.89 -6.39 9.72
CA ARG A 85 -10.08 -7.41 10.39
C ARG A 85 -8.87 -7.80 9.54
N PRO A 86 -7.65 -7.73 10.11
CA PRO A 86 -6.46 -8.23 9.44
C PRO A 86 -6.56 -9.74 9.15
N ILE A 87 -6.21 -10.15 7.94
CA ILE A 87 -6.12 -11.57 7.56
C ILE A 87 -4.67 -12.01 7.79
N ARG A 88 -4.40 -12.67 8.92
CA ARG A 88 -3.04 -13.12 9.29
C ARG A 88 -2.54 -14.17 8.30
N CYS A 89 -1.40 -13.90 7.67
CA CYS A 89 -0.77 -14.82 6.73
C CYS A 89 0.72 -14.50 6.52
N ARG A 90 1.50 -15.50 6.08
CA ARG A 90 2.87 -15.24 5.62
C ARG A 90 2.83 -14.49 4.30
N GLY A 91 3.75 -13.54 4.12
CA GLY A 91 3.93 -12.83 2.87
C GLY A 91 4.68 -13.68 1.84
N GLY A 92 4.58 -13.30 0.56
CA GLY A 92 5.35 -13.86 -0.55
C GLY A 92 6.47 -12.92 -1.02
N ARG A 93 7.31 -13.40 -1.94
CA ARG A 93 8.32 -12.56 -2.62
C ARG A 93 7.70 -11.89 -3.84
N GLY A 94 8.02 -10.61 -4.06
CA GLY A 94 7.54 -9.85 -5.22
C GLY A 94 6.02 -9.70 -5.20
N LEU A 95 5.38 -9.89 -6.36
CA LEU A 95 3.95 -10.18 -6.42
C LEU A 95 3.76 -11.69 -6.29
N TRP A 96 2.87 -12.10 -5.40
CA TRP A 96 2.51 -13.50 -5.23
C TRP A 96 1.01 -13.68 -5.37
N GLN A 97 0.62 -14.87 -5.80
CA GLN A 97 -0.78 -15.26 -5.85
C GLN A 97 -1.28 -15.59 -4.44
N LEU A 98 -2.50 -15.14 -4.15
CA LEU A 98 -3.17 -15.52 -2.91
C LEU A 98 -3.58 -17.00 -2.98
N GLU A 99 -3.41 -17.69 -1.86
CA GLU A 99 -3.97 -19.03 -1.70
C GLU A 99 -5.51 -18.96 -1.64
N ALA A 100 -6.18 -20.07 -1.98
CA ALA A 100 -7.64 -20.10 -2.07
C ALA A 100 -8.33 -19.63 -0.77
N TRP A 101 -7.80 -20.00 0.38
CA TRP A 101 -8.35 -19.56 1.67
C TRP A 101 -8.13 -18.06 1.93
N GLN A 102 -7.01 -17.49 1.48
CA GLN A 102 -6.73 -16.06 1.60
C GLN A 102 -7.69 -15.27 0.73
N ALA A 103 -7.88 -15.71 -0.53
CA ALA A 103 -8.85 -15.12 -1.45
C ALA A 103 -10.28 -15.17 -0.89
N ALA A 104 -10.69 -16.30 -0.30
CA ALA A 104 -12.00 -16.42 0.33
C ALA A 104 -12.19 -15.42 1.50
N LYS A 105 -11.16 -15.24 2.33
CA LYS A 105 -11.19 -14.25 3.43
C LYS A 105 -11.23 -12.81 2.92
N VAL A 106 -10.49 -12.50 1.86
CA VAL A 106 -10.55 -11.19 1.19
C VAL A 106 -11.97 -10.91 0.69
N GLN A 107 -12.61 -11.89 0.05
CA GLN A 107 -13.99 -11.74 -0.44
C GLN A 107 -15.00 -11.51 0.70
N GLU A 108 -14.77 -12.10 1.88
CA GLU A 108 -15.61 -11.84 3.05
C GLU A 108 -15.47 -10.39 3.54
N GLU A 109 -14.25 -9.91 3.76
CA GLU A 109 -14.00 -8.54 4.22
C GLU A 109 -14.52 -7.51 3.22
N LEU A 110 -14.43 -7.79 1.92
CA LEU A 110 -14.94 -6.90 0.87
C LEU A 110 -16.44 -6.60 0.99
N ARG A 111 -17.26 -7.49 1.57
CA ARG A 111 -18.69 -7.25 1.76
C ARG A 111 -18.99 -6.15 2.77
N GLN A 112 -18.04 -5.86 3.66
CA GLN A 112 -18.21 -4.92 4.78
C GLN A 112 -17.25 -3.73 4.67
N ALA A 113 -16.44 -3.70 3.62
CA ALA A 113 -15.36 -2.73 3.50
C ALA A 113 -15.82 -1.42 2.84
N THR A 114 -15.15 -0.33 3.21
CA THR A 114 -15.38 0.99 2.63
C THR A 114 -14.31 1.28 1.58
N LEU A 115 -14.75 1.65 0.38
CA LEU A 115 -13.87 2.07 -0.70
C LEU A 115 -13.51 3.56 -0.54
N ARG A 116 -12.21 3.83 -0.43
CA ARG A 116 -11.66 5.19 -0.44
C ARG A 116 -11.09 5.51 -1.83
N HIS A 117 -11.35 6.72 -2.29
CA HIS A 117 -10.80 7.27 -3.52
C HIS A 117 -9.78 8.36 -3.17
N PHE A 118 -8.69 8.42 -3.93
CA PHE A 118 -7.66 9.45 -3.79
C PHE A 118 -7.61 10.28 -5.05
N ASP A 119 -7.48 11.61 -4.90
CA ASP A 119 -7.22 12.48 -6.03
C ASP A 119 -5.78 12.23 -6.51
N ILE A 120 -5.65 11.84 -7.78
CA ILE A 120 -4.35 11.56 -8.39
C ILE A 120 -3.62 12.83 -8.82
N LYS A 121 -4.29 13.99 -8.80
CA LYS A 121 -3.69 15.30 -9.11
C LYS A 121 -2.56 15.65 -8.15
N ASP A 122 -2.68 15.28 -6.88
CA ASP A 122 -1.66 15.57 -5.87
C ASP A 122 -0.30 14.96 -6.21
N ALA A 123 -0.30 13.80 -6.89
CA ALA A 123 0.91 13.13 -7.33
C ALA A 123 1.42 13.62 -8.70
N THR A 124 0.56 14.26 -9.50
CA THR A 124 0.83 14.58 -10.91
C THR A 124 1.03 16.07 -11.22
N GLY A 125 0.68 16.95 -10.29
CA GLY A 125 0.82 18.41 -10.47
C GLY A 125 -0.41 19.03 -11.13
#